data_AF-A0A9W7FUC1-F1
#
_entry.id   AF-A0A9W7FUC1-F1
#
_cell.length_a   1.000
_cell.length_b   1.000
_cell.length_c   1.000
_cell.angle_alpha   90.00
_cell.angle_beta   90.00
_cell.angle_gamma   90.00
#
_symmetry.space_group_name_H-M   'P 1'
#
loop_
_entity.id
_entity.type
_entity.pdbx_description
1 polymer ?
#
loop_
_entity_poly.entity_id
_entity_poly.type
_entity_poly.pdbx_seq_one_letter_code
_entity_poly.pdbx_strand_id
1 'polypeptide(L)'
;MSSNPMTTDSKHVHMEIDPADNNTDDPSPSRRCNYCRTNPKKSCYCCLLLFLLLPPIIFYFYVLIYRTTLTASNDTWSEYLKTPPPEIITATDSLNLRAQTLVDTSLSSLTIPYNLDVVISGGGFLSYYYLGVSTILNSLESLNKTKLHRFSGASAGAQAPFKNVVLGNELHIQSSLSYALIFSSYSNKFDNMLNAAITADFHWRTLAEYLEDLCTPEILEALTKKVYVSITLLFPWSNKLISIYTSKEQAQKAFLATGSMFINYEGNLAIDGGATDCAPRFKVGKRSQLIVELLNSELPMRNVVSFKGLAEVLKAVEMGQDDFVEFLKGGEKKNAFMFVDERESWGTFTC
;
A
#
# COMPACT_ATOMS: atom_id res chain seq x y z
N MET A 1 -53.39 26.43 -15.18
CA MET A 1 -53.20 24.97 -15.13
C MET A 1 -51.89 24.74 -14.38
N SER A 2 -51.81 24.75 -13.04
CA SER A 2 -52.44 23.91 -12.01
C SER A 2 -52.27 22.41 -12.25
N SER A 3 -51.15 21.85 -11.77
CA SER A 3 -51.07 20.46 -11.30
C SER A 3 -49.93 20.30 -10.30
N ASN A 4 -50.30 19.75 -9.15
CA ASN A 4 -49.58 19.62 -7.88
C ASN A 4 -48.32 18.72 -7.90
N PRO A 5 -47.47 18.84 -6.86
CA PRO A 5 -46.34 17.94 -6.62
C PRO A 5 -46.77 16.61 -5.97
N MET A 6 -46.10 15.52 -6.36
CA MET A 6 -46.22 14.20 -5.74
C MET A 6 -45.51 14.18 -4.38
N THR A 7 -46.29 13.95 -3.32
CA THR A 7 -45.85 13.56 -1.98
C THR A 7 -45.62 12.05 -1.95
N THR A 8 -44.41 11.61 -1.57
CA THR A 8 -44.11 10.21 -1.25
C THR A 8 -44.34 9.97 0.23
N ASP A 9 -45.42 9.25 0.55
CA ASP A 9 -45.73 8.72 1.88
C ASP A 9 -44.73 7.63 2.29
N SER A 10 -44.03 7.85 3.41
CA SER A 10 -43.28 6.81 4.11
C SER A 10 -44.24 5.97 4.94
N LYS A 11 -44.58 4.77 4.46
CA LYS A 11 -45.25 3.75 5.27
C LYS A 11 -44.30 3.23 6.35
N HIS A 12 -44.51 3.67 7.58
CA HIS A 12 -43.99 2.99 8.77
C HIS A 12 -44.67 1.63 8.91
N VAL A 13 -43.91 0.56 8.69
CA VAL A 13 -44.31 -0.79 9.07
C VAL A 13 -44.02 -0.94 10.57
N HIS A 14 -45.07 -0.86 11.38
CA HIS A 14 -45.03 -1.34 12.76
C HIS A 14 -44.91 -2.87 12.71
N MET A 15 -43.76 -3.37 13.14
CA MET A 15 -43.54 -4.79 13.37
C MET A 15 -44.03 -5.09 14.79
N GLU A 16 -45.23 -5.66 14.90
CA GLU A 16 -45.71 -6.29 16.13
C GLU A 16 -44.81 -7.50 16.42
N ILE A 17 -44.13 -7.46 17.57
CA ILE A 17 -43.38 -8.59 18.11
C ILE A 17 -44.37 -9.40 18.93
N ASP A 18 -44.79 -10.54 18.39
CA ASP A 18 -45.51 -11.57 19.14
C ASP A 18 -44.56 -12.15 20.22
N PRO A 19 -44.99 -12.24 21.49
CA PRO A 19 -44.19 -12.86 22.55
C PRO A 19 -44.26 -14.38 22.43
N ALA A 20 -43.33 -14.96 21.67
CA ALA A 20 -43.18 -16.40 21.57
C ALA A 20 -42.32 -16.98 22.72
N ASP A 21 -42.99 -17.81 23.53
CA ASP A 21 -42.50 -19.00 24.24
C ASP A 21 -41.17 -18.94 25.00
N ASN A 22 -41.30 -18.71 26.31
CA ASN A 22 -40.36 -19.17 27.33
C ASN A 22 -40.46 -20.71 27.49
N ASN A 23 -39.90 -21.46 26.55
CA ASN A 23 -39.63 -22.88 26.75
C ASN A 23 -38.13 -23.07 27.03
N THR A 24 -37.77 -22.95 28.32
CA THR A 24 -36.45 -23.28 28.84
C THR A 24 -36.34 -24.80 28.97
N ASP A 25 -36.09 -25.48 27.85
CA ASP A 25 -35.53 -26.82 27.89
C ASP A 25 -34.04 -26.71 28.24
N ASP A 26 -33.76 -26.96 29.52
CA ASP A 26 -32.42 -27.05 30.09
C ASP A 26 -31.65 -28.19 29.39
N PRO A 27 -30.59 -27.90 28.60
CA PRO A 27 -29.85 -28.93 27.91
C PRO A 27 -29.15 -29.82 28.94
N SER A 28 -29.55 -31.10 28.95
CA SER A 28 -29.04 -32.13 29.85
C SER A 28 -27.52 -32.02 30.11
N PRO A 29 -27.01 -32.22 31.35
CA PRO A 29 -25.64 -31.88 31.73
C PRO A 29 -24.56 -32.85 31.23
N SER A 30 -24.83 -33.64 30.19
CA SER A 30 -24.09 -34.86 29.85
C SER A 30 -22.80 -34.67 29.06
N ARG A 31 -22.37 -33.43 28.76
CA ARG A 31 -21.09 -33.16 28.05
C ARG A 31 -20.21 -32.10 28.68
N ARG A 32 -20.16 -32.02 30.02
CA ARG A 32 -19.08 -31.26 30.69
C ARG A 32 -17.88 -32.18 30.88
N CYS A 33 -16.72 -31.75 30.37
CA CYS A 33 -15.44 -32.42 30.59
C CYS A 33 -15.25 -32.73 32.09
N ASN A 34 -14.87 -33.97 32.43
CA ASN A 34 -14.74 -34.44 33.83
C ASN A 34 -13.78 -33.57 34.66
N TYR A 35 -12.85 -32.86 34.00
CA TYR A 35 -11.93 -31.92 34.66
C TYR A 35 -12.62 -30.65 35.20
N CYS A 36 -13.76 -30.25 34.62
CA CYS A 36 -14.49 -29.04 35.00
C CYS A 36 -15.34 -29.23 36.28
N ARG A 37 -15.61 -30.49 36.69
CA ARG A 37 -16.52 -30.80 37.81
C ARG A 37 -15.93 -30.54 39.19
N THR A 38 -14.61 -30.59 39.33
CA THR A 38 -13.94 -30.51 40.65
C THR A 38 -13.41 -29.13 41.00
N ASN A 39 -13.42 -28.16 40.06
CA ASN A 39 -12.87 -26.83 40.30
C ASN A 39 -13.48 -25.74 39.37
N PRO A 40 -14.71 -25.26 39.64
CA PRO A 40 -15.46 -24.38 38.72
C PRO A 40 -14.77 -23.04 38.44
N LYS A 41 -13.92 -22.53 39.35
CA LYS A 41 -13.18 -21.27 39.14
C LYS A 41 -11.88 -21.41 38.34
N LYS A 42 -11.25 -22.60 38.31
CA LYS A 42 -10.00 -22.84 37.54
C LYS A 42 -10.26 -23.39 36.14
N SER A 43 -11.41 -24.00 35.92
CA SER A 43 -11.80 -24.59 34.64
C SER A 43 -12.02 -23.57 33.52
N CYS A 44 -12.41 -22.33 33.82
CA CYS A 44 -12.71 -21.33 32.79
C CYS A 44 -11.43 -20.74 32.17
N TYR A 45 -10.37 -20.59 32.98
CA TYR A 45 -9.10 -20.00 32.54
C TYR A 45 -8.35 -20.88 31.53
N CYS A 46 -8.37 -22.21 31.70
CA CYS A 46 -7.64 -23.10 30.79
C CYS A 46 -8.27 -23.13 29.38
N CYS A 47 -9.61 -23.20 29.29
CA CYS A 47 -10.31 -23.10 28.02
C CYS A 47 -10.11 -21.73 27.38
N LEU A 48 -10.22 -20.64 28.16
CA LEU A 48 -9.99 -19.28 27.66
C LEU A 48 -8.55 -19.10 27.15
N LEU A 49 -7.54 -19.64 27.85
CA LEU A 49 -6.14 -19.57 27.44
C LEU A 49 -5.91 -20.34 26.13
N LEU A 50 -6.51 -21.52 25.98
CA LEU A 50 -6.50 -22.28 24.73
C LEU A 50 -7.14 -21.50 23.58
N PHE A 51 -8.30 -20.87 23.80
CA PHE A 51 -8.96 -20.04 22.79
C PHE A 51 -8.17 -18.79 22.41
N LEU A 52 -7.40 -18.22 23.34
CA LEU A 52 -6.58 -17.03 23.07
C LEU A 52 -5.23 -17.34 22.43
N LEU A 53 -4.59 -18.45 22.80
CA LEU A 53 -3.25 -18.81 22.33
C LEU A 53 -3.27 -19.69 21.08
N LEU A 54 -4.29 -20.53 20.90
CA LEU A 54 -4.33 -21.47 19.77
C LEU A 54 -4.43 -20.76 18.42
N PRO A 55 -5.26 -19.70 18.21
CA PRO A 55 -5.34 -19.04 16.91
C PRO A 55 -4.02 -18.40 16.46
N PRO A 56 -3.28 -17.64 17.30
CA PRO A 56 -1.95 -17.14 16.94
C PRO A 56 -0.94 -18.24 16.62
N ILE A 57 -1.00 -19.37 17.35
CA ILE A 57 -0.12 -20.52 17.11
C ILE A 57 -0.46 -21.17 15.76
N ILE A 58 -1.75 -21.45 15.49
CA ILE A 58 -2.21 -22.00 14.21
C ILE A 58 -1.81 -21.06 13.08
N PHE A 59 -2.03 -19.76 13.24
CA PHE A 59 -1.64 -18.75 12.26
C PHE A 59 -0.13 -18.76 12.00
N TYR A 60 0.69 -18.79 13.06
CA TYR A 60 2.14 -18.87 12.95
C TYR A 60 2.59 -20.12 12.18
N PHE A 61 2.07 -21.30 12.53
CA PHE A 61 2.37 -22.54 11.81
C PHE A 61 1.87 -22.52 10.37
N TYR A 62 0.69 -21.95 10.13
CA TYR A 62 0.16 -21.77 8.78
C TYR A 62 1.09 -20.91 7.93
N VAL A 63 1.54 -19.76 8.44
CA VAL A 63 2.50 -18.88 7.75
C VAL A 63 3.82 -19.62 7.47
N LEU A 64 4.35 -20.35 8.44
CA LEU A 64 5.58 -21.13 8.26
C LEU A 64 5.43 -22.20 7.18
N ILE A 65 4.35 -22.99 7.21
CA ILE A 65 4.10 -24.04 6.23
C ILE A 65 3.86 -23.43 4.85
N TYR A 66 3.01 -22.40 4.76
CA TYR A 66 2.68 -21.75 3.49
C TYR A 66 3.92 -21.13 2.82
N ARG A 67 4.84 -20.55 3.60
CA ARG A 67 6.13 -20.03 3.09
C ARG A 67 6.95 -21.08 2.35
N THR A 68 6.92 -22.34 2.78
CA THR A 68 7.65 -23.42 2.06
C THR A 68 7.10 -23.66 0.65
N THR A 69 5.86 -23.23 0.37
CA THR A 69 5.23 -23.34 -0.94
C THR A 69 5.56 -22.17 -1.88
N LEU A 70 6.31 -21.17 -1.41
CA LEU A 70 6.62 -19.93 -2.14
C LEU A 70 7.99 -19.94 -2.81
N THR A 71 8.80 -20.99 -2.64
CA THR A 71 10.17 -21.06 -3.20
C THR A 71 10.18 -20.80 -4.71
N ALA A 72 9.35 -21.50 -5.48
CA ALA A 72 9.31 -21.33 -6.94
C ALA A 72 8.94 -19.90 -7.37
N SER A 73 7.93 -19.29 -6.74
CA SER A 73 7.54 -17.90 -7.08
C SER A 73 8.61 -16.90 -6.67
N ASN A 74 9.30 -17.16 -5.56
CA ASN A 74 10.38 -16.31 -5.07
C ASN A 74 11.66 -16.42 -5.93
N ASP A 75 11.97 -17.60 -6.44
CA ASP A 75 13.10 -17.81 -7.34
C ASP A 75 12.86 -17.08 -8.66
N THR A 76 11.66 -17.22 -9.25
CA THR A 76 11.26 -16.43 -10.43
C THR A 76 11.30 -14.93 -10.15
N TRP A 77 10.81 -14.50 -8.99
CA TRP A 77 10.87 -13.08 -8.61
C TRP A 77 12.31 -12.57 -8.49
N SER A 78 13.18 -13.35 -7.86
CA SER A 78 14.61 -13.04 -7.73
C SER A 78 15.32 -12.95 -9.08
N GLU A 79 14.95 -13.81 -10.03
CA GLU A 79 15.43 -13.75 -11.41
C GLU A 79 14.97 -12.48 -12.11
N TYR A 80 13.68 -12.16 -12.04
CA TYR A 80 13.10 -10.97 -12.67
C TYR A 80 13.68 -9.65 -12.14
N LEU A 81 14.07 -9.59 -10.85
CA LEU A 81 14.77 -8.44 -10.29
C LEU A 81 16.13 -8.19 -10.96
N LYS A 82 16.83 -9.25 -11.35
CA LYS A 82 18.17 -9.17 -11.97
C LYS A 82 18.10 -9.07 -13.49
N THR A 83 17.11 -9.72 -14.08
CA THR A 83 16.93 -9.83 -15.54
C THR A 83 15.45 -9.72 -15.85
N PRO A 84 14.94 -8.49 -16.01
CA PRO A 84 13.54 -8.26 -16.36
C PRO A 84 13.18 -8.96 -17.69
N PRO A 85 12.00 -9.59 -17.79
CA PRO A 85 11.56 -10.23 -19.03
C PRO A 85 11.50 -9.24 -20.21
N PRO A 86 11.78 -9.67 -21.46
CA PRO A 86 11.80 -8.76 -22.62
C PRO A 86 10.50 -7.98 -22.86
N GLU A 87 9.36 -8.64 -22.62
CA GLU A 87 8.03 -8.00 -22.69
C GLU A 87 7.85 -6.86 -21.68
N ILE A 88 8.52 -6.93 -20.53
CA ILE A 88 8.51 -5.88 -19.51
C ILE A 88 9.38 -4.70 -19.92
N ILE A 89 10.51 -4.94 -20.59
CA ILE A 89 11.34 -3.88 -21.16
C ILE A 89 10.54 -3.11 -22.21
N THR A 90 9.91 -3.83 -23.14
CA THR A 90 9.06 -3.21 -24.18
C THR A 90 7.88 -2.43 -23.59
N ALA A 91 7.21 -2.97 -22.57
CA ALA A 91 6.13 -2.27 -21.89
C ALA A 91 6.62 -1.00 -21.17
N THR A 92 7.81 -1.05 -20.55
CA THR A 92 8.43 0.10 -19.89
C THR A 92 8.72 1.22 -20.89
N ASP A 93 9.31 0.89 -22.03
CA ASP A 93 9.59 1.85 -23.10
C ASP A 93 8.31 2.50 -23.62
N SER A 94 7.26 1.69 -23.84
CA SER A 94 5.96 2.18 -24.28
C SER A 94 5.32 3.15 -23.29
N LEU A 95 5.35 2.83 -21.99
CA LEU A 95 4.80 3.69 -20.94
C LEU A 95 5.58 5.01 -20.79
N ASN A 96 6.91 4.97 -20.89
CA ASN A 96 7.74 6.17 -20.85
C ASN A 96 7.51 7.07 -22.09
N LEU A 97 7.46 6.48 -23.28
CA LEU A 97 7.15 7.21 -24.52
C LEU A 97 5.76 7.84 -24.46
N ARG A 98 4.77 7.10 -23.93
CA ARG A 98 3.41 7.61 -23.72
C ARG A 98 3.41 8.80 -22.76
N ALA A 99 4.11 8.70 -21.62
CA ALA A 99 4.21 9.78 -20.65
C ALA A 99 4.82 11.05 -21.27
N GLN A 100 5.92 10.92 -22.01
CA GLN A 100 6.55 12.03 -22.73
C GLN A 100 5.57 12.67 -23.72
N THR A 101 4.92 11.85 -24.54
CA THR A 101 3.92 12.31 -25.51
C THR A 101 2.79 13.09 -24.85
N LEU A 102 2.28 12.60 -23.71
CA LEU A 102 1.27 13.30 -22.93
C LEU A 102 1.78 14.65 -22.42
N VAL A 103 2.98 14.70 -21.83
CA VAL A 103 3.54 15.97 -21.34
C VAL A 103 3.72 16.98 -22.47
N ASP A 104 4.30 16.57 -23.59
CA ASP A 104 4.58 17.45 -24.73
C ASP A 104 3.30 18.00 -25.37
N THR A 105 2.31 17.13 -25.58
CA THR A 105 1.07 17.51 -26.29
C THR A 105 0.04 18.19 -25.39
N SER A 106 -0.03 17.80 -24.11
CA SER A 106 -1.14 18.17 -23.23
C SER A 106 -0.76 19.14 -22.12
N LEU A 107 0.52 19.22 -21.73
CA LEU A 107 0.95 19.99 -20.56
C LEU A 107 1.98 21.08 -20.88
N SER A 108 2.41 21.22 -22.14
CA SER A 108 3.48 22.14 -22.55
C SER A 108 3.24 23.60 -22.17
N SER A 109 1.98 24.05 -22.16
CA SER A 109 1.56 25.42 -21.84
C SER A 109 1.09 25.62 -20.39
N LEU A 110 0.96 24.55 -19.60
CA LEU A 110 0.44 24.65 -18.23
C LEU A 110 1.52 25.09 -17.24
N THR A 111 1.10 25.88 -16.25
CA THR A 111 1.96 26.27 -15.14
C THR A 111 1.78 25.25 -14.01
N ILE A 112 2.85 24.52 -13.71
CA ILE A 112 2.90 23.53 -12.63
C ILE A 112 3.81 24.10 -11.53
N PRO A 113 3.52 23.86 -10.24
CA PRO A 113 4.43 24.26 -9.17
C PRO A 113 5.85 23.75 -9.44
N TYR A 114 6.80 24.67 -9.54
CA TYR A 114 8.17 24.30 -9.89
C TYR A 114 8.88 23.57 -8.75
N ASN A 115 8.62 23.94 -7.49
CA ASN A 115 9.19 23.26 -6.33
C ASN A 115 8.12 22.41 -5.66
N LEU A 116 8.23 21.09 -5.80
CA LEU A 116 7.20 20.16 -5.35
C LEU A 116 7.76 19.15 -4.35
N ASP A 117 7.03 18.95 -3.27
CA ASP A 117 7.14 17.74 -2.44
C ASP A 117 5.95 16.81 -2.78
N VAL A 118 6.15 15.50 -2.73
CA VAL A 118 5.13 14.51 -3.09
C VAL A 118 4.81 13.63 -1.88
N VAL A 119 3.53 13.50 -1.54
CA VAL A 119 3.05 12.63 -0.45
C VAL A 119 2.17 11.56 -1.06
N ILE A 120 2.46 10.30 -0.79
CA ILE A 120 1.78 9.16 -1.43
C ILE A 120 1.22 8.28 -0.31
N SER A 121 -0.09 8.07 -0.33
CA SER A 121 -0.73 7.27 0.69
C SER A 121 -0.35 5.79 0.58
N GLY A 122 -0.56 5.02 1.66
CA GLY A 122 -0.62 3.57 1.56
C GLY A 122 -1.76 3.10 0.64
N GLY A 123 -1.58 1.92 0.02
CA GLY A 123 -2.57 1.34 -0.90
C GLY A 123 -2.20 -0.02 -1.50
N GLY A 124 -1.18 -0.70 -0.97
CA GLY A 124 -0.71 -1.97 -1.53
C GLY A 124 -0.38 -1.86 -3.03
N PHE A 125 -0.83 -2.82 -3.83
CA PHE A 125 -0.56 -2.82 -5.27
C PHE A 125 -1.30 -1.72 -6.06
N LEU A 126 -2.18 -0.93 -5.45
CA LEU A 126 -2.67 0.30 -6.08
C LEU A 126 -1.53 1.28 -6.41
N SER A 127 -0.33 1.08 -5.88
CA SER A 127 0.87 1.82 -6.30
C SER A 127 1.18 1.71 -7.80
N TYR A 128 0.63 0.75 -8.54
CA TYR A 128 0.72 0.74 -10.00
C TYR A 128 0.07 1.97 -10.64
N TYR A 129 -0.99 2.48 -10.03
CA TYR A 129 -1.58 3.77 -10.41
C TYR A 129 -0.56 4.90 -10.24
N TYR A 130 0.09 4.98 -9.08
CA TYR A 130 1.13 5.97 -8.85
C TYR A 130 2.37 5.76 -9.73
N LEU A 131 2.68 4.53 -10.15
CA LEU A 131 3.75 4.30 -11.14
C LEU A 131 3.47 5.12 -12.41
N GLY A 132 2.22 5.17 -12.87
CA GLY A 132 1.77 6.04 -13.95
C GLY A 132 2.01 7.53 -13.66
N VAL A 133 1.53 8.01 -12.52
CA VAL A 133 1.76 9.38 -12.04
C VAL A 133 3.25 9.74 -12.05
N SER A 134 4.09 8.82 -11.55
CA SER A 134 5.53 9.00 -11.44
C SER A 134 6.21 9.15 -12.81
N THR A 135 5.74 8.44 -13.85
CA THR A 135 6.28 8.62 -15.21
C THR A 135 6.01 10.01 -15.79
N ILE A 136 4.84 10.59 -15.50
CA ILE A 136 4.50 11.96 -15.90
C ILE A 136 5.36 12.97 -15.12
N LEU A 137 5.49 12.79 -13.80
CA LEU A 137 6.34 13.64 -12.95
C LEU A 137 7.81 13.62 -13.40
N ASN A 138 8.35 12.44 -13.73
CA ASN A 138 9.71 12.29 -14.22
C ASN A 138 9.90 12.97 -15.58
N SER A 139 8.93 12.86 -16.49
CA SER A 139 8.97 13.58 -17.77
C SER A 139 8.94 15.10 -17.56
N LEU A 140 8.06 15.61 -16.68
CA LEU A 140 8.02 17.03 -16.31
C LEU A 140 9.33 17.53 -15.69
N GLU A 141 9.96 16.75 -14.81
CA GLU A 141 11.25 17.10 -14.21
C GLU A 141 12.37 17.11 -15.27
N SER A 142 12.39 16.14 -16.20
CA SER A 142 13.37 16.08 -17.28
C SER A 142 13.28 17.28 -18.24
N LEU A 143 12.08 17.83 -18.43
CA LEU A 143 11.82 19.05 -19.20
C LEU A 143 11.96 20.34 -18.38
N ASN A 144 12.46 20.25 -17.14
CA ASN A 144 12.62 21.37 -16.22
C ASN A 144 11.32 22.16 -15.99
N LYS A 145 10.17 21.48 -16.04
CA LYS A 145 8.84 22.06 -15.75
C LYS A 145 8.51 22.00 -14.26
N THR A 146 9.10 21.06 -13.54
CA THR A 146 9.01 20.94 -12.08
C THR A 146 10.32 20.37 -11.52
N LYS A 147 10.45 20.37 -10.20
CA LYS A 147 11.55 19.79 -9.44
C LYS A 147 11.01 19.11 -8.20
N LEU A 148 11.27 17.82 -8.09
CA LEU A 148 10.81 16.96 -7.02
C LEU A 148 11.86 16.94 -5.89
N HIS A 149 11.53 17.55 -4.76
CA HIS A 149 12.48 17.73 -3.67
C HIS A 149 12.43 16.58 -2.67
N ARG A 150 11.24 16.19 -2.24
CA ARG A 150 11.03 15.17 -1.22
C ARG A 150 9.81 14.33 -1.51
N PHE A 151 9.84 13.12 -1.02
CA PHE A 151 8.77 12.15 -1.06
C PHE A 151 8.44 11.71 0.36
N SER A 152 7.18 11.53 0.68
CA SER A 152 6.78 10.87 1.91
C SER A 152 5.61 9.92 1.68
N GLY A 153 5.52 8.87 2.47
CA GLY A 153 4.41 7.95 2.38
C GLY A 153 4.45 6.87 3.46
N ALA A 154 3.49 5.97 3.39
CA ALA A 154 3.48 4.69 4.10
C ALA A 154 3.23 3.55 3.11
N SER A 155 3.59 2.32 3.47
CA SER A 155 3.34 1.14 2.63
C SER A 155 3.94 1.31 1.24
N ALA A 156 3.22 0.86 0.22
CA ALA A 156 3.58 1.05 -1.18
C ALA A 156 3.84 2.52 -1.57
N GLY A 157 3.20 3.49 -0.90
CA GLY A 157 3.43 4.92 -1.11
C GLY A 157 4.81 5.40 -0.66
N ALA A 158 5.39 4.77 0.37
CA ALA A 158 6.79 4.97 0.74
C ALA A 158 7.75 4.15 -0.12
N GLN A 159 7.38 2.91 -0.43
CA GLN A 159 8.23 1.98 -1.18
C GLN A 159 8.45 2.43 -2.62
N ALA A 160 7.46 3.02 -3.29
CA ALA A 160 7.59 3.48 -4.67
C ALA A 160 8.72 4.53 -4.86
N PRO A 161 8.74 5.67 -4.15
CA PRO A 161 9.84 6.63 -4.26
C PRO A 161 11.16 6.08 -3.72
N PHE A 162 11.13 5.20 -2.71
CA PHE A 162 12.34 4.52 -2.22
C PHE A 162 12.99 3.68 -3.34
N LYS A 163 12.22 2.81 -4.00
CA LYS A 163 12.67 2.04 -5.16
C LYS A 163 13.18 2.94 -6.28
N ASN A 164 12.48 4.03 -6.58
CA ASN A 164 12.89 4.97 -7.63
C ASN A 164 14.27 5.59 -7.35
N VAL A 165 14.58 5.93 -6.10
CA VAL A 165 15.90 6.49 -5.75
C VAL A 165 17.00 5.43 -5.81
N VAL A 166 16.74 4.19 -5.38
CA VAL A 166 17.75 3.12 -5.37
C VAL A 166 17.98 2.54 -6.77
N LEU A 167 16.92 2.27 -7.52
CA LEU A 167 16.97 1.60 -8.82
C LEU A 167 17.08 2.57 -10.00
N GLY A 168 16.68 3.83 -9.82
CA GLY A 168 16.35 4.73 -10.92
C GLY A 168 14.97 4.41 -11.53
N ASN A 169 14.50 5.30 -12.40
CA ASN A 169 13.15 5.22 -12.97
C ASN A 169 12.92 3.94 -13.78
N GLU A 170 13.83 3.61 -14.69
CA GLU A 170 13.66 2.51 -15.62
C GLU A 170 13.57 1.15 -14.91
N LEU A 171 14.56 0.82 -14.07
CA LEU A 171 14.57 -0.44 -13.30
C LEU A 171 13.44 -0.48 -12.26
N HIS A 172 13.01 0.65 -11.71
CA HIS A 172 11.84 0.69 -10.83
C HIS A 172 10.55 0.30 -11.59
N ILE A 173 10.33 0.82 -12.80
CA ILE A 173 9.19 0.44 -13.63
C ILE A 173 9.30 -1.03 -14.00
N GLN A 174 10.45 -1.47 -14.51
CA GLN A 174 10.67 -2.85 -14.93
C GLN A 174 10.47 -3.86 -13.79
N SER A 175 11.04 -3.62 -12.60
CA SER A 175 10.82 -4.50 -11.45
C SER A 175 9.36 -4.54 -11.01
N SER A 176 8.68 -3.38 -11.00
CA SER A 176 7.27 -3.31 -10.63
C SER A 176 6.38 -4.07 -11.62
N LEU A 177 6.58 -3.88 -12.93
CA LEU A 177 5.83 -4.57 -13.98
C LEU A 177 6.17 -6.07 -14.05
N SER A 178 7.41 -6.47 -13.78
CA SER A 178 7.79 -7.88 -13.71
C SER A 178 7.03 -8.62 -12.61
N TYR A 179 6.75 -7.95 -11.49
CA TYR A 179 5.90 -8.51 -10.44
C TYR A 179 4.46 -8.78 -10.93
N ALA A 180 3.99 -8.07 -11.95
CA ALA A 180 2.68 -8.34 -12.55
C ALA A 180 2.61 -9.72 -13.23
N LEU A 181 3.73 -10.23 -13.73
CA LEU A 181 3.82 -11.58 -14.29
C LEU A 181 3.77 -12.65 -13.20
N ILE A 182 4.27 -12.35 -12.01
CA ILE A 182 4.16 -13.23 -10.84
C ILE A 182 2.69 -13.47 -10.48
N PHE A 183 1.83 -12.44 -10.56
CA PHE A 183 0.39 -12.61 -10.31
C PHE A 183 -0.25 -13.64 -11.24
N SER A 184 0.04 -13.60 -12.53
CA SER A 184 -0.55 -14.53 -13.50
C SER A 184 0.07 -15.92 -13.42
N SER A 185 1.40 -16.00 -13.31
CA SER A 185 2.14 -17.28 -13.30
C SER A 185 1.94 -18.08 -12.01
N TYR A 186 1.64 -17.40 -10.91
CA TYR A 186 1.44 -17.98 -9.59
C TYR A 186 0.11 -17.53 -8.97
N SER A 187 -0.96 -17.45 -9.77
CA SER A 187 -2.27 -16.94 -9.35
C SER A 187 -2.87 -17.64 -8.12
N ASN A 188 -2.58 -18.92 -7.93
CA ASN A 188 -2.99 -19.67 -6.74
C ASN A 188 -2.35 -19.15 -5.43
N LYS A 189 -1.28 -18.36 -5.50
CA LYS A 189 -0.66 -17.70 -4.35
C LYS A 189 -1.35 -16.39 -3.97
N PHE A 190 -2.26 -15.93 -4.81
CA PHE A 190 -3.02 -14.68 -4.64
C PHE A 190 -4.53 -14.93 -4.67
N ASP A 191 -4.96 -16.19 -4.49
CA ASP A 191 -6.35 -16.63 -4.59
C ASP A 191 -7.26 -16.07 -3.48
N ASN A 192 -6.67 -15.69 -2.36
CA ASN A 192 -7.34 -14.99 -1.27
C ASN A 192 -6.40 -13.96 -0.62
N MET A 193 -7.00 -13.05 0.15
CA MET A 193 -6.31 -11.91 0.75
C MET A 193 -5.18 -12.30 1.70
N LEU A 194 -5.35 -13.38 2.49
CA LEU A 194 -4.34 -13.82 3.45
C LEU A 194 -3.12 -14.40 2.73
N ASN A 195 -3.34 -15.28 1.77
CA ASN A 195 -2.30 -15.84 0.92
C ASN A 195 -1.55 -14.75 0.17
N ALA A 196 -2.28 -13.82 -0.45
CA ALA A 196 -1.69 -12.69 -1.16
C ALA A 196 -0.80 -11.84 -0.24
N ALA A 197 -1.24 -11.55 0.99
CA ALA A 197 -0.46 -10.78 1.95
C ALA A 197 0.81 -11.52 2.42
N ILE A 198 0.74 -12.83 2.69
CA ILE A 198 1.90 -13.63 3.08
C ILE A 198 2.89 -13.77 1.92
N THR A 199 2.38 -14.02 0.71
CA THR A 199 3.18 -14.11 -0.51
C THR A 199 3.89 -12.80 -0.80
N ALA A 200 3.18 -11.67 -0.69
CA ALA A 200 3.76 -10.35 -0.89
C ALA A 200 4.82 -10.03 0.18
N ASP A 201 4.57 -10.32 1.47
CA ASP A 201 5.58 -10.18 2.55
C ASP A 201 6.86 -10.95 2.24
N PHE A 202 6.72 -12.18 1.76
CA PHE A 202 7.87 -13.01 1.41
C PHE A 202 8.66 -12.41 0.24
N HIS A 203 7.99 -12.01 -0.84
CA HIS A 203 8.66 -11.40 -2.00
C HIS A 203 9.23 -10.01 -1.71
N TRP A 204 8.62 -9.22 -0.81
CA TRP A 204 9.14 -7.91 -0.39
C TRP A 204 10.44 -8.05 0.40
N ARG A 205 10.64 -9.15 1.14
CA ARG A 205 11.91 -9.45 1.81
C ARG A 205 13.03 -9.70 0.79
N THR A 206 12.77 -10.51 -0.22
CA THR A 206 13.71 -10.72 -1.33
C THR A 206 13.99 -9.43 -2.11
N LEU A 207 12.97 -8.60 -2.36
CA LEU A 207 13.19 -7.28 -2.96
C LEU A 207 14.06 -6.40 -2.06
N ALA A 208 13.85 -6.40 -0.75
CA ALA A 208 14.61 -5.58 0.18
C ALA A 208 16.08 -6.02 0.27
N GLU A 209 16.37 -7.32 0.23
CA GLU A 209 17.73 -7.87 0.10
C GLU A 209 18.40 -7.36 -1.19
N TYR A 210 17.70 -7.47 -2.32
CA TYR A 210 18.18 -6.95 -3.59
C TYR A 210 18.46 -5.43 -3.56
N LEU A 211 17.58 -4.63 -2.96
CA LEU A 211 17.77 -3.19 -2.81
C LEU A 211 18.94 -2.86 -1.88
N GLU A 212 19.14 -3.63 -0.81
CA GLU A 212 20.27 -3.46 0.11
C GLU A 212 21.60 -3.66 -0.62
N ASP A 213 21.72 -4.72 -1.42
CA ASP A 213 22.92 -5.01 -2.19
C ASP A 213 23.31 -3.85 -3.12
N LEU A 214 22.32 -3.24 -3.77
CA LEU A 214 22.50 -2.10 -4.66
C LEU A 214 22.80 -0.78 -3.94
N CYS A 215 22.48 -0.67 -2.65
CA CYS A 215 22.51 0.62 -1.95
C CYS A 215 23.95 1.06 -1.63
N THR A 216 24.57 1.88 -2.46
CA THR A 216 25.90 2.45 -2.18
C THR A 216 25.83 3.61 -1.17
N PRO A 217 26.95 4.10 -0.60
CA PRO A 217 26.95 5.30 0.23
C PRO A 217 26.30 6.51 -0.46
N GLU A 218 26.51 6.68 -1.76
CA GLU A 218 25.92 7.76 -2.56
C GLU A 218 24.39 7.61 -2.67
N ILE A 219 23.89 6.38 -2.81
CA ILE A 219 22.45 6.10 -2.81
C ILE A 219 21.84 6.34 -1.43
N LEU A 220 22.52 5.96 -0.34
CA LEU A 220 22.08 6.27 1.03
C LEU A 220 21.97 7.77 1.28
N GLU A 221 22.95 8.54 0.78
CA GLU A 221 22.90 10.00 0.82
C GLU A 221 21.72 10.53 -0.01
N ALA A 222 21.50 10.00 -1.22
CA ALA A 222 20.40 10.40 -2.08
C ALA A 222 19.00 10.08 -1.50
N LEU A 223 18.88 9.01 -0.69
CA LEU A 223 17.68 8.70 0.08
C LEU A 223 17.47 9.67 1.24
N THR A 224 18.56 10.03 1.93
CA THR A 224 18.52 10.83 3.14
C THR A 224 17.95 12.22 2.87
N LYS A 225 16.93 12.60 3.65
CA LYS A 225 16.13 13.82 3.55
C LYS A 225 15.40 14.00 2.22
N LYS A 226 15.42 12.99 1.35
CA LYS A 226 14.63 12.93 0.11
C LYS A 226 13.44 11.99 0.24
N VAL A 227 13.59 10.81 0.84
CA VAL A 227 12.50 9.82 1.02
C VAL A 227 12.18 9.65 2.50
N TYR A 228 10.94 9.94 2.87
CA TYR A 228 10.43 9.90 4.24
C TYR A 228 9.47 8.72 4.40
N VAL A 229 9.90 7.71 5.15
CA VAL A 229 9.17 6.44 5.30
C VAL A 229 8.44 6.42 6.63
N SER A 230 7.11 6.36 6.58
CA SER A 230 6.24 6.20 7.77
C SER A 230 6.23 4.74 8.20
N ILE A 231 6.45 4.50 9.49
CA ILE A 231 6.28 3.19 10.14
C ILE A 231 5.49 3.35 11.44
N THR A 232 4.78 2.30 11.84
CA THR A 232 4.09 2.25 13.13
C THR A 232 4.91 1.40 14.09
N LEU A 233 5.42 2.00 15.17
CA LEU A 233 6.00 1.27 16.30
C LEU A 233 4.87 0.73 17.18
N LEU A 234 4.96 -0.52 17.63
CA LEU A 234 3.91 -1.13 18.47
C LEU A 234 4.05 -0.78 19.95
N PHE A 235 5.26 -0.50 20.42
CA PHE A 235 5.55 -0.28 21.84
C PHE A 235 6.52 0.91 22.03
N PRO A 236 6.02 2.12 22.33
CA PRO A 236 4.61 2.51 22.38
C PRO A 236 3.98 2.59 20.98
N TRP A 237 2.65 2.46 20.90
CA TRP A 237 1.89 2.66 19.65
C TRP A 237 2.08 4.09 19.16
N SER A 238 2.94 4.27 18.15
CA SER A 238 3.34 5.59 17.68
C SER A 238 3.82 5.55 16.24
N ASN A 239 3.64 6.66 15.53
CA ASN A 239 4.23 6.83 14.21
C ASN A 239 5.71 7.26 14.34
N LYS A 240 6.58 6.67 13.49
CA LYS A 240 7.95 7.15 13.29
C LYS A 240 8.17 7.41 11.81
N LEU A 241 8.52 8.65 11.49
CA LEU A 241 8.86 9.06 10.13
C LEU A 241 10.37 9.04 9.94
N ILE A 242 10.86 8.05 9.22
CA ILE A 242 12.29 7.83 8.96
C ILE A 242 12.70 8.67 7.77
N SER A 243 13.78 9.45 7.90
CA SER A 243 14.27 10.32 6.82
C SER A 243 15.79 10.43 6.76
N ILE A 244 16.50 9.76 7.66
CA ILE A 244 17.96 9.72 7.70
C ILE A 244 18.35 8.25 7.71
N TYR A 245 19.18 7.85 6.75
CA TYR A 245 19.61 6.47 6.56
C TYR A 245 21.12 6.39 6.76
N THR A 246 21.55 5.84 7.88
CA THR A 246 22.97 5.78 8.28
C THR A 246 23.66 4.49 7.84
N SER A 247 22.90 3.46 7.44
CA SER A 247 23.43 2.21 6.91
C SER A 247 22.46 1.55 5.93
N LYS A 248 22.98 0.65 5.08
CA LYS A 248 22.17 -0.14 4.14
C LYS A 248 21.12 -0.99 4.87
N GLU A 249 21.54 -1.65 5.96
CA GLU A 249 20.65 -2.45 6.82
C GLU A 249 19.51 -1.62 7.42
N GLN A 250 19.80 -0.40 7.90
CA GLN A 250 18.76 0.48 8.45
C GLN A 250 17.77 0.92 7.35
N ALA A 251 18.27 1.22 6.15
CA ALA A 251 17.45 1.58 5.01
C ALA A 251 16.55 0.41 4.56
N GLN A 252 17.11 -0.80 4.48
CA GLN A 252 16.37 -2.03 4.21
C GLN A 252 15.28 -2.27 5.26
N LYS A 253 15.61 -2.16 6.55
CA LYS A 253 14.62 -2.34 7.63
C LYS A 253 13.52 -1.28 7.59
N ALA A 254 13.82 -0.04 7.19
CA ALA A 254 12.81 1.00 7.00
C ALA A 254 11.86 0.62 5.84
N PHE A 255 12.43 0.21 4.70
CA PHE A 255 11.69 -0.24 3.52
C PHE A 255 10.79 -1.44 3.82
N LEU A 256 11.27 -2.40 4.61
CA LEU A 256 10.46 -3.54 5.06
C LEU A 256 9.41 -3.12 6.07
N ALA A 257 9.77 -2.35 7.10
CA ALA A 257 8.85 -1.99 8.18
C ALA A 257 7.62 -1.25 7.67
N THR A 258 7.74 -0.47 6.59
CA THR A 258 6.60 0.26 6.04
C THR A 258 5.62 -0.62 5.26
N GLY A 259 5.98 -1.82 4.77
CA GLY A 259 5.08 -2.64 3.93
C GLY A 259 5.04 -4.15 4.24
N SER A 260 5.92 -4.65 5.11
CA SER A 260 5.99 -6.06 5.52
C SER A 260 5.33 -6.30 6.88
N MET A 261 5.06 -7.57 7.18
CA MET A 261 4.54 -7.98 8.48
C MET A 261 5.66 -8.01 9.52
N PHE A 262 5.51 -7.25 10.61
CA PHE A 262 6.32 -7.31 11.83
C PHE A 262 7.84 -7.28 11.60
N ILE A 263 8.43 -6.09 11.64
CA ILE A 263 9.87 -5.88 11.46
C ILE A 263 10.48 -5.34 12.75
N ASN A 264 11.63 -5.86 13.16
CA ASN A 264 12.40 -5.23 14.22
C ASN A 264 13.17 -4.04 13.63
N TYR A 265 12.75 -2.82 13.97
CA TYR A 265 13.41 -1.59 13.61
C TYR A 265 14.03 -0.95 14.86
N GLU A 266 15.37 -0.95 14.93
CA GLU A 266 16.14 -0.35 16.03
C GLU A 266 15.70 -0.84 17.42
N GLY A 267 15.49 -2.15 17.57
CA GLY A 267 15.09 -2.77 18.82
C GLY A 267 13.59 -2.72 19.11
N ASN A 268 12.79 -2.09 18.24
CA ASN A 268 11.35 -1.96 18.41
C ASN A 268 10.61 -2.79 17.35
N LEU A 269 9.49 -3.39 17.74
CA LEU A 269 8.62 -4.08 16.78
C LEU A 269 7.80 -3.03 16.02
N ALA A 270 7.91 -3.05 14.69
CA ALA A 270 7.26 -2.13 13.77
C ALA A 270 6.38 -2.85 12.76
N ILE A 271 5.33 -2.18 12.31
CA ILE A 271 4.44 -2.58 11.22
C ILE A 271 4.25 -1.40 10.26
N ASP A 272 3.47 -1.64 9.19
CA ASP A 272 3.13 -0.66 8.17
C ASP A 272 2.72 0.70 8.77
N GLY A 273 3.30 1.78 8.22
CA GLY A 273 3.03 3.15 8.66
C GLY A 273 1.57 3.56 8.51
N GLY A 274 0.84 2.93 7.59
CA GLY A 274 -0.57 3.20 7.33
C GLY A 274 -1.48 2.92 8.52
N ALA A 275 -1.02 2.15 9.53
CA ALA A 275 -1.76 1.95 10.77
C ALA A 275 -1.79 3.19 11.68
N THR A 276 -0.91 4.18 11.48
CA THR A 276 -0.89 5.41 12.27
C THR A 276 -0.94 6.68 11.43
N ASP A 277 -0.27 6.70 10.27
CA ASP A 277 -0.30 7.79 9.31
C ASP A 277 0.00 7.25 7.91
N CYS A 278 -1.06 7.05 7.11
CA CYS A 278 -0.91 6.55 5.74
C CYS A 278 -0.39 7.59 4.76
N ALA A 279 -0.51 8.89 5.05
CA ALA A 279 -0.14 9.98 4.14
C ALA A 279 0.62 11.08 4.91
N PRO A 280 1.81 10.77 5.43
CA PRO A 280 2.62 11.69 6.25
C PRO A 280 2.97 12.97 5.49
N ARG A 281 2.25 14.05 5.78
CA ARG A 281 2.45 15.35 5.11
C ARG A 281 3.61 16.12 5.72
N PHE A 282 4.32 16.88 4.89
CA PHE A 282 5.25 17.88 5.39
C PHE A 282 4.47 19.03 6.05
N LYS A 283 5.09 19.67 7.05
CA LYS A 283 4.51 20.78 7.84
C LYS A 283 5.46 21.99 7.93
N VAL A 284 6.45 22.06 7.05
CA VAL A 284 7.52 23.07 7.10
C VAL A 284 7.22 24.31 6.27
N GLY A 285 6.13 24.33 5.49
CA GLY A 285 5.63 25.48 4.76
C GLY A 285 6.52 25.97 3.61
N LYS A 286 7.46 25.15 3.14
CA LYS A 286 8.49 25.60 2.18
C LYS A 286 8.11 25.45 0.71
N ARG A 287 7.21 24.51 0.39
CA ARG A 287 6.88 24.11 -0.99
C ARG A 287 5.42 23.67 -1.07
N SER A 288 4.89 23.67 -2.30
CA SER A 288 3.62 22.99 -2.57
C SER A 288 3.80 21.49 -2.41
N GLN A 289 2.73 20.82 -1.97
CA GLN A 289 2.68 19.37 -1.88
C GLN A 289 1.68 18.81 -2.89
N LEU A 290 2.09 17.80 -3.65
CA LEU A 290 1.15 16.92 -4.36
C LEU A 290 0.84 15.75 -3.44
N ILE A 291 -0.42 15.59 -3.05
CA ILE A 291 -0.89 14.42 -2.33
C ILE A 291 -1.52 13.45 -3.34
N VAL A 292 -1.12 12.18 -3.27
CA VAL A 292 -1.66 11.08 -4.05
C VAL A 292 -2.29 10.06 -3.11
N GLU A 293 -3.62 9.98 -3.12
CA GLU A 293 -4.41 9.07 -2.27
C GLU A 293 -4.78 7.81 -3.06
N LEU A 294 -3.98 6.75 -2.91
CA LEU A 294 -4.08 5.53 -3.72
C LEU A 294 -5.44 4.83 -3.59
N LEU A 295 -6.04 4.85 -2.40
CA LEU A 295 -7.36 4.24 -2.17
C LEU A 295 -8.50 5.00 -2.88
N ASN A 296 -8.23 6.22 -3.37
CA ASN A 296 -9.18 7.03 -4.13
C ASN A 296 -8.94 6.97 -5.66
N SER A 297 -8.11 6.04 -6.14
CA SER A 297 -7.77 5.86 -7.57
C SER A 297 -8.87 5.21 -8.43
N GLU A 298 -10.07 4.98 -7.88
CA GLU A 298 -11.21 4.27 -8.51
C GLU A 298 -10.90 2.83 -8.98
N LEU A 299 -9.67 2.35 -8.81
CA LEU A 299 -9.31 0.96 -9.04
C LEU A 299 -10.05 0.03 -8.06
N PRO A 300 -10.38 -1.21 -8.47
CA PRO A 300 -11.07 -2.15 -7.60
C PRO A 300 -10.29 -2.43 -6.31
N MET A 301 -10.95 -2.44 -5.16
CA MET A 301 -10.30 -2.69 -3.85
C MET A 301 -9.53 -4.03 -3.77
N ARG A 302 -9.91 -5.04 -4.56
CA ARG A 302 -9.13 -6.30 -4.65
C ARG A 302 -7.69 -6.07 -5.14
N ASN A 303 -7.47 -4.98 -5.88
CA ASN A 303 -6.19 -4.59 -6.44
C ASN A 303 -5.23 -4.02 -5.38
N VAL A 304 -5.68 -3.84 -4.14
CA VAL A 304 -4.77 -3.59 -2.99
C VAL A 304 -3.84 -4.78 -2.77
N VAL A 305 -4.30 -6.02 -3.00
CA VAL A 305 -3.53 -7.25 -2.70
C VAL A 305 -3.12 -8.06 -3.93
N SER A 306 -3.77 -7.89 -5.08
CA SER A 306 -3.39 -8.60 -6.31
C SER A 306 -4.02 -8.03 -7.58
N PHE A 307 -3.35 -8.18 -8.71
CA PHE A 307 -3.92 -7.99 -10.05
C PHE A 307 -4.08 -9.33 -10.77
N LYS A 308 -4.83 -9.38 -11.87
CA LYS A 308 -4.97 -10.60 -12.69
C LYS A 308 -3.74 -10.90 -13.55
N GLY A 309 -2.86 -9.91 -13.75
CA GLY A 309 -1.66 -10.03 -14.56
C GLY A 309 -1.25 -8.70 -15.20
N LEU A 310 -0.27 -8.75 -16.11
CA LEU A 310 0.33 -7.57 -16.73
C LEU A 310 -0.67 -6.63 -17.40
N ALA A 311 -1.63 -7.16 -18.18
CA ALA A 311 -2.60 -6.31 -18.89
C ALA A 311 -3.46 -5.44 -17.96
N GLU A 312 -3.83 -5.94 -16.78
CA GLU A 312 -4.58 -5.16 -15.79
C GLU A 312 -3.69 -4.11 -15.10
N VAL A 313 -2.42 -4.48 -14.84
CA VAL A 313 -1.42 -3.55 -14.29
C VAL A 313 -1.13 -2.42 -15.26
N LEU A 314 -0.92 -2.70 -16.55
CA LEU A 314 -0.67 -1.67 -17.56
C LEU A 314 -1.84 -0.67 -17.63
N LYS A 315 -3.08 -1.15 -17.59
CA LYS A 315 -4.26 -0.27 -17.52
C LYS A 315 -4.26 0.62 -16.29
N ALA A 316 -3.85 0.11 -15.13
CA ALA A 316 -3.76 0.92 -13.92
C ALA A 316 -2.67 1.99 -14.02
N VAL A 317 -1.53 1.68 -14.65
CA VAL A 317 -0.46 2.65 -14.92
C VAL A 317 -0.95 3.72 -15.89
N GLU A 318 -1.56 3.34 -17.01
CA GLU A 318 -2.12 4.26 -18.01
C GLU A 318 -3.20 5.16 -17.40
N MET A 319 -4.09 4.61 -16.57
CA MET A 319 -5.11 5.36 -15.84
C MET A 319 -4.48 6.41 -14.92
N GLY A 320 -3.42 6.05 -14.19
CA GLY A 320 -2.68 7.01 -13.37
C GLY A 320 -1.98 8.12 -14.17
N GLN A 321 -1.51 7.83 -15.38
CA GLN A 321 -0.99 8.86 -16.30
C GLN A 321 -2.10 9.81 -16.74
N ASP A 322 -3.25 9.26 -17.16
CA ASP A 322 -4.36 10.02 -17.73
C ASP A 322 -5.03 10.92 -16.69
N ASP A 323 -5.39 10.36 -15.54
CA ASP A 323 -6.03 11.13 -14.47
C ASP A 323 -5.11 12.23 -13.95
N PHE A 324 -3.80 11.99 -13.87
CA PHE A 324 -2.87 13.02 -13.43
C PHE A 324 -2.71 14.14 -14.47
N VAL A 325 -2.71 13.82 -15.76
CA VAL A 325 -2.75 14.81 -16.84
C VAL A 325 -4.04 15.63 -16.80
N GLU A 326 -5.19 15.00 -16.59
CA GLU A 326 -6.48 15.70 -16.42
C GLU A 326 -6.47 16.61 -15.19
N PHE A 327 -5.95 16.12 -14.06
CA PHE A 327 -5.79 16.91 -12.84
C PHE A 327 -4.94 18.17 -13.08
N LEU A 328 -3.80 18.03 -13.76
CA LEU A 328 -2.92 19.17 -14.07
C LEU A 328 -3.55 20.19 -15.03
N LYS A 329 -4.47 19.77 -15.90
CA LYS A 329 -5.24 20.65 -16.81
C LYS A 329 -6.28 21.52 -16.08
N GLY A 330 -6.43 21.37 -14.77
CA GLY A 330 -7.51 22.01 -14.01
C GLY A 330 -8.85 21.30 -14.17
N GLY A 331 -8.83 20.02 -14.59
CA GLY A 331 -10.00 19.17 -14.65
C GLY A 331 -10.63 18.94 -13.27
N GLU A 332 -11.81 18.31 -13.26
CA GLU A 332 -12.55 17.97 -12.05
C GLU A 332 -11.64 17.40 -10.95
N LYS A 333 -11.93 17.71 -9.68
CA LYS A 333 -11.26 17.09 -8.53
C LYS A 333 -11.35 15.57 -8.67
N LYS A 334 -10.30 14.94 -9.19
CA LYS A 334 -10.11 13.50 -9.06
C LYS A 334 -9.81 13.24 -7.60
N ASN A 335 -10.57 12.36 -6.95
CA ASN A 335 -10.47 12.11 -5.51
C ASN A 335 -9.06 11.64 -5.10
N ALA A 336 -8.26 11.11 -6.04
CA ALA A 336 -6.91 10.65 -5.80
C ALA A 336 -5.85 11.78 -5.68
N PHE A 337 -6.13 13.00 -6.13
CA PHE A 337 -5.12 14.05 -6.22
C PHE A 337 -5.55 15.35 -5.56
N MET A 338 -4.60 15.97 -4.87
CA MET A 338 -4.75 17.35 -4.40
C MET A 338 -3.40 18.06 -4.37
N PHE A 339 -3.40 19.33 -4.77
CA PHE A 339 -2.34 20.25 -4.41
C PHE A 339 -2.68 20.89 -3.07
N VAL A 340 -1.73 20.88 -2.16
CA VAL A 340 -1.86 21.52 -0.86
C VAL A 340 -0.77 22.58 -0.72
N ASP A 341 -1.20 23.79 -0.37
CA ASP A 341 -0.33 24.85 0.13
C ASP A 341 -0.40 24.80 1.67
N GLU A 342 0.71 24.44 2.32
CA GLU A 342 0.79 24.20 3.77
C GLU A 342 0.54 25.44 4.64
N ARG A 343 0.22 26.61 4.06
CA ARG A 343 -0.16 27.81 4.83
C ARG A 343 -1.50 27.66 5.57
N GLU A 344 -2.28 26.62 5.27
CA GLU A 344 -3.52 26.27 5.97
C GLU A 344 -3.28 25.17 7.01
N SER A 345 -3.82 25.32 8.23
CA SER A 345 -3.63 24.37 9.33
C SER A 345 -4.44 23.08 9.11
N TRP A 346 -3.77 21.92 9.07
CA TRP A 346 -4.42 20.61 8.90
C TRP A 346 -4.35 19.74 10.17
N GLY A 347 -5.43 18.99 10.43
CA GLY A 347 -5.48 17.92 11.43
C GLY A 347 -4.79 16.62 10.96
N THR A 348 -4.73 15.63 11.84
CA THR A 348 -4.26 14.28 11.51
C THR A 348 -5.18 13.61 10.49
N PHE A 349 -4.61 12.96 9.47
CA PHE A 349 -5.38 12.27 8.44
C PHE A 349 -5.72 10.85 8.91
N THR A 350 -6.99 10.46 8.82
CA THR A 350 -7.43 9.08 9.04
C THR A 350 -7.54 8.37 7.71
N CYS A 351 -6.75 7.31 7.58
CA CYS A 351 -7.06 6.18 6.70
C CYS A 351 -8.34 5.50 7.24
#